data_AF-A0A1F5LP32-F1
#
_entry.id   AF-A0A1F5LP32-F1
#
_cell.length_a   1.000
_cell.length_b   1.000
_cell.length_c   1.000
_cell.angle_alpha   90.00
_cell.angle_beta   90.00
_cell.angle_gamma   90.00
#
_symmetry.space_group_name_H-M   'P 1'
#
loop_
_entity.id
_entity.type
_entity.pdbx_description
1 polymer ?
#
loop_
_entity_poly.entity_id
_entity_poly.type
_entity_poly.pdbx_seq_one_letter_code
_entity_poly.pdbx_strand_id
1 'polypeptide(L)'
;MDPSLFSSKVYLVTGGNRGIGFAITSQLLDYDAFVYVVDIGQEPSPALQAIANERLYYHSGDVRDRIECQALLQKIVGTHSRLDGLVNNAAICPLEGASPDDSMFDEVIDVNLNGVWNYGTAAIHQMKTQSSGGSIVNIGSTSSLVGVGRLPAYTASKHAVLGLTRSWAIEFAGQGIRVNCVAPGGTDTAMARTPLRTVMGPRFGMEKSEDELLEMVAKSIPVGRIGKPEEIANTVCFLLSELASYVTGQIVHTAGGVQPLPYNCGVIATIIPVSTAMADSTLQGDSHYNIQNRFLSTRGMWNEDWAALLQQSPRYFEYYLNLREAAGLRRNRLPPKIQEFICIAVATCTTHIHGPAIRCHIHAARAIGATADEIMDVIGLTQLVGIHTVTLGAPILQELIEEEGITIKPEGVDSDELDRERQRIKNDFIGARGFWTDTWNPFLDLDPVFFEAYSRFSANASSCQRLEPKHRELIVCAFDVATTHLYGRGTKIHMRNALRLGATPDEIMEMLEITSLMGIDGVTAGARLLVEQLEHEKRA
;
A
#
# COMPACT_ATOMS: atom_id res chain seq x y z
N MET A 1 -1.75 -0.33 34.16
CA MET A 1 -0.27 -0.25 34.17
C MET A 1 0.19 -0.08 35.61
N ASP A 2 1.46 -0.30 35.91
CA ASP A 2 2.01 0.05 37.23
C ASP A 2 1.93 1.58 37.42
N PRO A 3 1.19 2.10 38.43
CA PRO A 3 1.09 3.53 38.70
C PRO A 3 2.44 4.22 38.92
N SER A 4 3.44 3.48 39.39
CA SER A 4 4.79 4.00 39.63
C SER A 4 5.46 4.60 38.38
N LEU A 5 4.99 4.22 37.19
CA LEU A 5 5.48 4.74 35.91
C LEU A 5 5.15 6.21 35.66
N PHE A 6 4.13 6.76 36.35
CA PHE A 6 3.60 8.12 36.18
C PHE A 6 3.62 8.94 37.47
N SER A 7 3.76 8.30 38.62
CA SER A 7 3.80 8.99 39.91
C SER A 7 4.82 10.13 39.91
N SER A 8 4.39 11.30 40.36
CA SER A 8 5.20 12.54 40.42
C SER A 8 5.69 13.08 39.06
N LYS A 9 5.22 12.55 37.94
CA LYS A 9 5.46 13.11 36.60
C LYS A 9 4.38 14.12 36.22
N VAL A 10 4.71 15.02 35.29
CA VAL A 10 3.88 16.16 34.92
C VAL A 10 3.45 16.05 33.46
N TYR A 11 2.14 16.05 33.23
CA TYR A 11 1.55 15.93 31.89
C TYR A 11 0.64 17.09 31.56
N LEU A 12 0.69 17.54 30.31
CA LEU A 12 -0.24 18.51 29.75
C LEU A 12 -1.15 17.83 28.73
N VAL A 13 -2.46 17.98 28.86
CA VAL A 13 -3.48 17.43 27.96
C VAL A 13 -4.29 18.57 27.36
N THR A 14 -4.21 18.76 26.04
CA THR A 14 -5.08 19.70 25.33
C THR A 14 -6.44 19.06 25.04
N GLY A 15 -7.54 19.79 25.22
CA GLY A 15 -8.89 19.25 25.10
C GLY A 15 -9.23 18.20 26.18
N GLY A 16 -8.63 18.31 27.37
CA GLY A 16 -8.74 17.31 28.44
C GLY A 16 -10.07 17.30 29.19
N ASN A 17 -11.03 18.17 28.82
CA ASN A 17 -12.25 18.36 29.59
C ASN A 17 -13.37 17.34 29.27
N ARG A 18 -13.29 16.65 28.12
CA ARG A 18 -14.32 15.70 27.65
C ARG A 18 -13.74 14.63 26.73
N GLY A 19 -14.53 13.59 26.44
CA GLY A 19 -14.21 12.55 25.46
C GLY A 19 -12.87 11.85 25.74
N ILE A 20 -12.07 11.64 24.68
CA ILE A 20 -10.75 10.99 24.77
C ILE A 20 -9.81 11.74 25.72
N GLY A 21 -9.78 13.08 25.66
CA GLY A 21 -8.93 13.89 26.53
C GLY A 21 -9.28 13.76 28.02
N PHE A 22 -10.57 13.67 28.35
CA PHE A 22 -11.01 13.40 29.72
C PHE A 22 -10.59 12.00 30.19
N ALA A 23 -10.76 10.97 29.38
CA ALA A 23 -10.35 9.61 29.74
C ALA A 23 -8.82 9.53 29.98
N ILE A 24 -8.02 10.23 29.17
CA ILE A 24 -6.56 10.35 29.36
C ILE A 24 -6.25 11.07 30.67
N THR A 25 -6.91 12.20 30.92
CA THR A 25 -6.74 13.00 32.14
C THR A 25 -7.07 12.18 33.39
N SER A 26 -8.22 11.50 33.39
CA SER A 26 -8.66 10.64 34.48
C SER A 26 -7.64 9.54 34.76
N GLN A 27 -7.18 8.85 33.72
CA GLN A 27 -6.25 7.75 33.88
C GLN A 27 -4.86 8.21 34.37
N LEU A 28 -4.38 9.37 33.94
CA LEU A 28 -3.13 9.95 34.46
C LEU A 28 -3.25 10.33 35.94
N LEU A 29 -4.40 10.86 36.37
CA LEU A 29 -4.67 11.15 37.78
C LEU A 29 -4.76 9.88 38.62
N ASP A 30 -5.38 8.81 38.10
CA ASP A 30 -5.43 7.48 38.74
C ASP A 30 -4.03 6.85 38.91
N TYR A 31 -3.06 7.28 38.09
CA TYR A 31 -1.65 6.88 38.22
C TYR A 31 -0.80 7.90 39.00
N ASP A 32 -1.43 8.75 39.80
CA ASP A 32 -0.77 9.74 40.67
C ASP A 32 0.14 10.75 39.94
N ALA A 33 -0.19 11.05 38.69
CA ALA A 33 0.50 12.10 37.93
C ALA A 33 -0.07 13.49 38.23
N PHE A 34 0.76 14.53 38.05
CA PHE A 34 0.29 15.90 37.96
C PHE A 34 -0.21 16.15 36.54
N VAL A 35 -1.46 16.61 36.41
CA VAL A 35 -2.11 16.79 35.11
C VAL A 35 -2.59 18.23 34.95
N TYR A 36 -2.12 18.87 33.90
CA TYR A 36 -2.59 20.15 33.43
C TYR A 36 -3.52 19.93 32.24
N VAL A 37 -4.71 20.51 32.29
CA VAL A 37 -5.68 20.50 31.21
C VAL A 37 -5.84 21.89 30.66
N VAL A 38 -5.78 22.03 29.33
CA VAL A 38 -6.29 23.21 28.63
C VAL A 38 -7.47 22.84 27.75
N ASP A 39 -8.58 23.56 27.87
CA ASP A 39 -9.79 23.36 27.08
C ASP A 39 -10.51 24.69 26.89
N ILE A 40 -11.26 24.82 25.80
CA ILE A 40 -12.02 26.04 25.48
C ILE A 40 -13.21 26.27 26.41
N GLY A 41 -13.62 25.24 27.17
CA GLY A 41 -14.66 25.38 28.19
C GLY A 41 -14.23 26.34 29.30
N GLN A 42 -15.11 27.27 29.68
CA GLN A 42 -14.84 28.23 30.75
C GLN A 42 -14.58 27.56 32.10
N GLU A 43 -15.26 26.44 32.36
CA GLU A 43 -15.16 25.68 33.60
C GLU A 43 -14.90 24.19 33.32
N PRO A 44 -14.30 23.45 34.27
CA PRO A 44 -14.19 22.00 34.14
C PRO A 44 -15.58 21.37 34.05
N SER A 45 -15.73 20.33 33.23
CA SER A 45 -16.97 19.59 33.05
C SER A 45 -17.36 18.88 34.35
N PRO A 46 -18.65 18.56 34.59
CA PRO A 46 -19.05 17.85 35.80
C PRO A 46 -18.28 16.54 36.03
N ALA A 47 -17.91 15.85 34.94
CA ALA A 47 -17.10 14.63 35.01
C ALA A 47 -15.67 14.92 35.47
N LEU A 48 -15.04 15.99 34.96
CA LEU A 48 -13.70 16.40 35.40
C LEU A 48 -13.69 16.93 36.83
N GLN A 49 -14.72 17.69 37.23
CA GLN A 49 -14.89 18.17 38.60
C GLN A 49 -15.02 17.01 39.60
N ALA A 50 -15.73 15.94 39.23
CA ALA A 50 -15.95 14.79 40.11
C ALA A 50 -14.67 14.02 40.47
N ILE A 51 -13.62 14.12 39.63
CA ILE A 51 -12.33 13.45 39.85
C ILE A 51 -11.21 14.44 40.19
N ALA A 52 -11.52 15.74 40.26
CA ALA A 52 -10.54 16.78 40.52
C ALA A 52 -9.93 16.61 41.92
N ASN A 53 -8.61 16.70 41.96
CA ASN A 53 -7.82 16.69 43.20
C ASN A 53 -6.66 17.69 43.06
N GLU A 54 -5.79 17.79 44.06
CA GLU A 54 -4.68 18.73 44.09
C GLU A 54 -3.63 18.55 42.98
N ARG A 55 -3.67 17.42 42.27
CA ARG A 55 -2.78 17.13 41.14
C ARG A 55 -3.36 17.57 39.80
N LEU A 56 -4.62 17.99 39.75
CA LEU A 56 -5.26 18.51 38.55
C LEU A 56 -5.24 20.04 38.53
N TYR A 57 -4.73 20.61 37.45
CA TYR A 57 -4.88 22.04 37.14
C TYR A 57 -5.68 22.22 35.85
N TYR A 58 -6.78 22.99 35.91
CA TYR A 58 -7.59 23.32 34.75
C TYR A 58 -7.31 24.75 34.28
N HIS A 59 -7.10 24.91 32.98
CA HIS A 59 -6.97 26.19 32.30
C HIS A 59 -8.05 26.30 31.22
N SER A 60 -8.95 27.27 31.38
CA SER A 60 -9.82 27.70 30.28
C SER A 60 -8.97 28.51 29.31
N GLY A 61 -8.74 27.99 28.11
CA GLY A 61 -7.91 28.64 27.09
C GLY A 61 -8.10 28.03 25.70
N ASP A 62 -7.77 28.80 24.67
CA ASP A 62 -7.86 28.36 23.29
C ASP A 62 -6.48 27.86 22.82
N VAL A 63 -6.44 26.67 22.22
CA VAL A 63 -5.18 26.09 21.73
C VAL A 63 -4.54 26.91 20.60
N ARG A 64 -5.33 27.74 19.91
CA ARG A 64 -4.86 28.69 18.89
C ARG A 64 -4.05 29.84 19.47
N ASP A 65 -4.26 30.20 20.73
CA ASP A 65 -3.56 31.29 21.38
C ASP A 65 -2.14 30.87 21.79
N ARG A 66 -1.16 31.39 21.06
CA ARG A 66 0.26 31.11 21.32
C ARG A 66 0.77 31.79 22.59
N ILE A 67 0.22 32.95 22.98
CA ILE A 67 0.65 33.67 24.17
C ILE A 67 0.15 32.93 25.41
N GLU A 68 -1.10 32.51 25.43
CA GLU A 68 -1.67 31.69 26.52
C GLU A 68 -0.93 30.36 26.66
N CYS A 69 -0.64 29.69 25.54
CA CYS A 69 0.18 28.48 25.53
C CYS A 69 1.53 28.70 26.25
N GLN A 70 2.28 29.75 25.89
CA GLN A 70 3.56 30.05 26.53
C GLN A 70 3.40 30.36 28.02
N ALA A 71 2.37 31.10 28.41
CA ALA A 71 2.10 31.42 29.81
C ALA A 71 1.78 30.15 30.64
N LEU A 72 0.98 29.23 30.08
CA LEU A 72 0.66 27.97 30.74
C LEU A 72 1.90 27.08 30.89
N LEU A 73 2.71 26.95 29.84
CA LEU A 73 3.97 26.19 29.90
C LEU A 73 4.94 26.79 30.93
N GLN A 74 5.10 28.11 30.96
CA GLN A 74 5.91 28.79 31.97
C GLN A 74 5.40 28.52 33.39
N LYS A 75 4.08 28.48 33.61
CA LYS A 75 3.50 28.12 34.90
C LYS A 75 3.82 26.69 35.31
N ILE A 76 3.68 25.73 34.38
CA ILE A 76 4.00 24.32 34.63
C ILE A 76 5.46 24.18 35.05
N VAL A 77 6.36 24.79 34.27
CA VAL A 77 7.81 24.76 34.52
C VAL A 77 8.15 25.52 35.80
N GLY A 78 7.53 26.66 36.08
CA GLY A 78 7.74 27.38 37.34
C GLY A 78 7.30 26.59 38.58
N THR A 79 6.30 25.73 38.44
CA THR A 79 5.76 24.92 39.55
C THR A 79 6.55 23.63 39.77
N HIS A 80 6.87 22.92 38.69
CA HIS A 80 7.44 21.57 38.75
C HIS A 80 8.88 21.46 38.22
N SER A 81 9.41 22.51 37.59
CA SER A 81 10.70 22.54 36.90
C SER A 81 10.84 21.52 35.76
N ARG A 82 9.72 20.91 35.33
CA ARG A 82 9.70 19.86 34.30
C ARG A 82 8.36 19.76 33.57
N LEU A 83 8.39 19.13 32.41
CA LEU A 83 7.24 18.58 31.69
C LEU A 83 7.63 17.21 31.13
N ASP A 84 6.95 16.15 31.57
CA ASP A 84 7.27 14.77 31.20
C ASP A 84 6.55 14.32 29.95
N GLY A 85 5.34 14.83 29.73
CA GLY A 85 4.63 14.54 28.50
C GLY A 85 3.58 15.56 28.11
N LEU A 86 3.29 15.57 26.81
CA LEU A 86 2.24 16.36 26.19
C LEU A 86 1.33 15.44 25.41
N VAL A 87 0.02 15.62 25.59
CA VAL A 87 -1.00 15.00 24.77
C VAL A 87 -1.71 16.09 23.98
N ASN A 88 -1.43 16.14 22.68
CA ASN A 88 -2.13 17.01 21.73
C ASN A 88 -3.43 16.32 21.30
N ASN A 89 -4.50 16.53 22.06
CA ASN A 89 -5.80 15.91 21.85
C ASN A 89 -6.88 16.88 21.33
N ALA A 90 -6.78 18.18 21.62
CA ALA A 90 -7.75 19.18 21.16
C ALA A 90 -7.89 19.15 19.62
N ALA A 91 -9.14 19.05 19.16
CA ALA A 91 -9.48 19.08 17.74
C ALA A 91 -10.97 19.45 17.56
N ILE A 92 -11.33 19.85 16.35
CA ILE A 92 -12.71 19.95 15.87
C ILE A 92 -12.88 19.14 14.59
N CYS A 93 -14.11 18.74 14.31
CA CYS A 93 -14.51 18.09 13.07
C CYS A 93 -15.93 18.55 12.70
N PRO A 94 -16.06 19.72 12.04
CA PRO A 94 -17.36 20.28 11.67
C PRO A 94 -18.03 19.49 10.52
N LEU A 95 -19.27 19.86 10.20
CA LEU A 95 -19.98 19.33 9.04
C LEU A 95 -19.45 19.96 7.74
N GLU A 96 -18.33 19.46 7.22
CA GLU A 96 -17.65 20.08 6.06
C GLU A 96 -18.39 19.93 4.72
N GLY A 97 -18.89 18.73 4.43
CA GLY A 97 -19.51 18.45 3.13
C GLY A 97 -18.47 18.33 2.00
N ALA A 98 -18.94 18.36 0.75
CA ALA A 98 -18.07 18.09 -0.41
C ALA A 98 -17.06 19.23 -0.69
N SER A 99 -17.43 20.46 -0.36
CA SER A 99 -16.63 21.66 -0.57
C SER A 99 -16.92 22.62 0.59
N PRO A 100 -16.20 22.51 1.72
CA PRO A 100 -16.31 23.49 2.80
C PRO A 100 -15.85 24.87 2.31
N ASP A 101 -16.30 25.93 2.96
CA ASP A 101 -15.80 27.28 2.69
C ASP A 101 -14.41 27.50 3.32
N ASP A 102 -13.73 28.55 2.87
CA ASP A 102 -12.37 28.89 3.33
C ASP A 102 -12.33 29.12 4.85
N SER A 103 -13.37 29.74 5.42
CA SER A 103 -13.41 30.04 6.86
C SER A 103 -13.46 28.77 7.71
N MET A 104 -14.16 27.74 7.25
CA MET A 104 -14.21 26.43 7.88
C MET A 104 -12.88 25.68 7.72
N PHE A 105 -12.26 25.76 6.54
CA PHE A 105 -10.93 25.21 6.34
C PHE A 105 -9.93 25.84 7.32
N ASP A 106 -9.89 27.16 7.38
CA ASP A 106 -9.01 27.92 8.27
C ASP A 106 -9.27 27.57 9.74
N GLU A 107 -10.52 27.50 10.19
CA GLU A 107 -10.87 27.14 11.57
C GLU A 107 -10.36 25.73 11.92
N VAL A 108 -10.56 24.75 11.04
CA VAL A 108 -10.11 23.36 11.24
C VAL A 108 -8.59 23.29 11.29
N ILE A 109 -7.88 23.97 10.39
CA ILE A 109 -6.41 24.00 10.39
C ILE A 109 -5.87 24.72 11.64
N ASP A 110 -6.47 25.84 12.03
CA ASP A 110 -6.04 26.61 13.19
C ASP A 110 -6.14 25.79 14.48
N VAL A 111 -7.26 25.09 14.70
CA VAL A 111 -7.42 24.28 15.90
C VAL A 111 -6.59 22.99 15.81
N ASN A 112 -6.75 22.21 14.74
CA ASN A 112 -6.22 20.84 14.67
C ASN A 112 -4.72 20.77 14.34
N LEU A 113 -4.17 21.81 13.70
CA LEU A 113 -2.75 21.85 13.31
C LEU A 113 -2.00 22.95 14.05
N ASN A 114 -2.46 24.20 14.00
CA ASN A 114 -1.74 25.30 14.66
C ASN A 114 -1.76 25.13 16.18
N GLY A 115 -2.84 24.61 16.76
CA GLY A 115 -2.88 24.21 18.17
C GLY A 115 -1.82 23.16 18.54
N VAL A 116 -1.68 22.11 17.73
CA VAL A 116 -0.66 21.06 17.90
C VAL A 116 0.74 21.66 17.77
N TRP A 117 0.96 22.54 16.80
CA TRP A 117 2.22 23.25 16.61
C TRP A 117 2.58 24.12 17.82
N ASN A 118 1.64 24.92 18.32
CA ASN A 118 1.84 25.83 19.43
C ASN A 118 2.30 25.09 20.70
N TYR A 119 1.54 24.08 21.12
CA TYR A 119 1.84 23.31 22.32
C TYR A 119 3.03 22.36 22.12
N GLY A 120 3.12 21.73 20.95
CA GLY A 120 4.22 20.83 20.61
C GLY A 120 5.57 21.52 20.64
N THR A 121 5.71 22.68 19.98
CA THR A 121 6.98 23.42 19.96
C THR A 121 7.36 23.96 21.35
N ALA A 122 6.39 24.45 22.13
CA ALA A 122 6.62 24.92 23.49
C ALA A 122 7.07 23.77 24.42
N ALA A 123 6.42 22.60 24.34
CA ALA A 123 6.80 21.42 25.09
C ALA A 123 8.19 20.91 24.68
N ILE A 124 8.49 20.85 23.37
CA ILE A 124 9.81 20.45 22.88
C ILE A 124 10.90 21.38 23.43
N HIS A 125 10.70 22.71 23.39
CA HIS A 125 11.66 23.65 23.95
C HIS A 125 11.96 23.34 25.42
N GLN A 126 10.95 23.04 26.22
CA GLN A 126 11.14 22.65 27.61
C GLN A 126 11.85 21.30 27.74
N MET A 127 11.36 20.27 27.05
CA MET A 127 11.90 18.90 27.13
C MET A 127 13.38 18.82 26.70
N LYS A 128 13.82 19.67 25.75
CA LYS A 128 15.24 19.76 25.35
C LYS A 128 16.17 20.22 26.47
N THR A 129 15.66 20.95 27.46
CA THR A 129 16.44 21.39 28.63
C THR A 129 16.55 20.31 29.71
N GLN A 130 15.78 19.23 29.58
CA GLN A 130 15.71 18.14 30.56
C GLN A 130 16.59 16.98 30.12
N SER A 131 17.40 16.44 31.03
CA SER A 131 18.24 15.27 30.73
C SER A 131 17.43 14.01 30.39
N SER A 132 16.19 13.92 30.87
CA SER A 132 15.27 12.81 30.60
C SER A 132 14.51 12.94 29.27
N GLY A 133 14.63 14.08 28.57
CA GLY A 133 13.76 14.38 27.44
C GLY A 133 12.28 14.44 27.85
N GLY A 134 11.41 13.78 27.08
CA GLY A 134 9.97 13.70 27.34
C GLY A 134 9.22 12.87 26.29
N SER A 135 7.89 12.74 26.44
CA SER A 135 7.04 11.99 25.51
C SER A 135 5.84 12.81 25.03
N ILE A 136 5.70 12.95 23.71
CA ILE A 136 4.60 13.66 23.06
C ILE A 136 3.72 12.63 22.34
N VAL A 137 2.43 12.66 22.63
CA VAL A 137 1.42 11.84 21.94
C VAL A 137 0.43 12.75 21.24
N ASN A 138 0.42 12.70 19.91
CA ASN A 138 -0.55 13.41 19.09
C ASN A 138 -1.77 12.52 18.82
N ILE A 139 -2.98 13.04 19.01
CA ILE A 139 -4.20 12.33 18.63
C ILE A 139 -4.51 12.62 17.16
N GLY A 140 -4.17 11.66 16.32
CA GLY A 140 -4.51 11.61 14.90
C GLY A 140 -5.95 11.14 14.68
N SER A 141 -6.13 10.37 13.62
CA SER A 141 -7.38 9.71 13.24
C SER A 141 -7.04 8.56 12.29
N THR A 142 -7.94 7.62 12.05
CA THR A 142 -7.83 6.78 10.84
C THR A 142 -7.71 7.65 9.57
N SER A 143 -8.32 8.83 9.57
CA SER A 143 -8.17 9.87 8.52
C SER A 143 -6.77 10.48 8.41
N SER A 144 -5.83 10.16 9.30
CA SER A 144 -4.41 10.53 9.15
C SER A 144 -3.70 9.72 8.06
N LEU A 145 -4.31 8.64 7.58
CA LEU A 145 -3.71 7.68 6.65
C LEU A 145 -4.51 7.45 5.38
N VAL A 146 -5.80 7.79 5.40
CA VAL A 146 -6.71 7.62 4.27
C VAL A 146 -7.57 8.86 4.10
N GLY A 147 -8.00 9.11 2.87
CA GLY A 147 -9.02 10.10 2.61
C GLY A 147 -10.36 9.71 3.25
N VAL A 148 -11.08 10.70 3.74
CA VAL A 148 -12.49 10.53 4.10
C VAL A 148 -13.31 11.54 3.32
N GLY A 149 -14.11 11.04 2.38
CA GLY A 149 -14.99 11.89 1.59
C GLY A 149 -15.92 12.71 2.48
N ARG A 150 -16.14 13.97 2.09
CA ARG A 150 -16.91 14.99 2.84
C ARG A 150 -16.26 15.52 4.12
N LEU A 151 -14.98 15.22 4.36
CA LEU A 151 -14.16 15.78 5.45
C LEU A 151 -12.76 16.21 4.95
N PRO A 152 -12.64 16.99 3.86
CA PRO A 152 -11.34 17.38 3.31
C PRO A 152 -10.43 18.16 4.27
N ALA A 153 -10.92 19.17 5.00
CA ALA A 153 -10.15 19.99 5.93
C ALA A 153 -9.69 19.18 7.15
N TYR A 154 -10.59 18.38 7.75
CA TYR A 154 -10.24 17.49 8.86
C TYR A 154 -9.20 16.46 8.42
N THR A 155 -9.40 15.83 7.25
CA THR A 155 -8.44 14.86 6.69
C THR A 155 -7.07 15.51 6.48
N ALA A 156 -7.02 16.70 5.87
CA ALA A 156 -5.78 17.44 5.66
C ALA A 156 -5.07 17.74 7.00
N SER A 157 -5.81 18.25 8.00
CA SER A 157 -5.25 18.53 9.33
C SER A 157 -4.67 17.28 9.99
N LYS A 158 -5.35 16.12 9.90
CA LYS A 158 -4.92 14.88 10.53
C LYS A 158 -3.74 14.20 9.80
N HIS A 159 -3.60 14.41 8.48
CA HIS A 159 -2.37 14.05 7.76
C HIS A 159 -1.19 14.94 8.19
N ALA A 160 -1.43 16.25 8.34
CA ALA A 160 -0.39 17.20 8.76
C ALA A 160 0.13 16.88 10.18
N VAL A 161 -0.76 16.52 11.12
CA VAL A 161 -0.38 16.07 12.47
C VAL A 161 0.51 14.81 12.42
N LEU A 162 0.22 13.87 11.52
CA LEU A 162 1.08 12.70 11.32
C LEU A 162 2.45 13.08 10.74
N GLY A 163 2.47 14.04 9.81
CA GLY A 163 3.72 14.64 9.30
C GLY A 163 4.57 15.26 10.40
N LEU A 164 3.97 16.09 11.26
CA LEU A 164 4.65 16.69 12.43
C LEU A 164 5.19 15.62 13.38
N THR A 165 4.39 14.59 13.65
CA THR A 165 4.79 13.45 14.50
C THR A 165 6.09 12.82 14.00
N ARG A 166 6.14 12.48 12.71
CA ARG A 166 7.32 11.84 12.09
C ARG A 166 8.53 12.76 12.06
N SER A 167 8.32 14.03 11.70
CA SER A 167 9.41 15.01 11.62
C SER A 167 10.03 15.26 12.99
N TRP A 168 9.22 15.53 14.03
CA TRP A 168 9.73 15.75 15.38
C TRP A 168 10.35 14.51 16.00
N ALA A 169 9.80 13.32 15.72
CA ALA A 169 10.39 12.07 16.20
C ALA A 169 11.82 11.86 15.68
N ILE A 170 12.07 12.13 14.39
CA ILE A 170 13.40 12.00 13.78
C ILE A 170 14.35 13.05 14.37
N GLU A 171 13.92 14.30 14.43
CA GLU A 171 14.75 15.43 14.85
C GLU A 171 15.17 15.35 16.33
N PHE A 172 14.25 14.93 17.21
CA PHE A 172 14.45 15.04 18.66
C PHE A 172 14.74 13.71 19.37
N ALA A 173 14.78 12.57 18.67
CA ALA A 173 15.09 11.27 19.26
C ALA A 173 16.43 11.25 20.02
N GLY A 174 17.47 11.88 19.45
CA GLY A 174 18.79 11.96 20.09
C GLY A 174 18.83 12.77 21.40
N GLN A 175 17.77 13.52 21.69
CA GLN A 175 17.59 14.33 22.91
C GLN A 175 16.66 13.64 23.91
N GLY A 176 16.35 12.35 23.71
CA GLY A 176 15.44 11.59 24.58
C GLY A 176 13.98 11.97 24.45
N ILE A 177 13.60 12.72 23.40
CA ILE A 177 12.21 13.13 23.17
C ILE A 177 11.56 12.12 22.21
N ARG A 178 10.49 11.48 22.67
CA ARG A 178 9.69 10.55 21.88
C ARG A 178 8.44 11.26 21.38
N VAL A 179 8.10 11.08 20.11
CA VAL A 179 6.90 11.66 19.50
C VAL A 179 6.16 10.57 18.74
N ASN A 180 4.94 10.25 19.15
CA ASN A 180 4.11 9.22 18.54
C ASN A 180 2.70 9.75 18.26
N CYS A 181 1.97 9.06 17.39
CA CYS A 181 0.59 9.36 17.05
C CYS A 181 -0.30 8.18 17.45
N VAL A 182 -1.43 8.47 18.10
CA VAL A 182 -2.53 7.49 18.25
C VAL A 182 -3.59 7.87 17.23
N ALA A 183 -4.06 6.89 16.46
CA ALA A 183 -5.10 7.07 15.45
C ALA A 183 -6.37 6.31 15.86
N PRO A 184 -7.31 6.98 16.55
CA PRO A 184 -8.59 6.39 16.91
C PRO A 184 -9.44 6.10 15.67
N GLY A 185 -10.15 4.97 15.69
CA GLY A 185 -11.32 4.72 14.84
C GLY A 185 -12.59 5.30 15.47
N GLY A 186 -13.75 4.77 15.06
CA GLY A 186 -15.03 5.12 15.68
C GLY A 186 -14.98 4.94 17.20
N THR A 187 -15.05 6.05 17.93
CA THR A 187 -14.93 6.10 19.40
C THR A 187 -16.13 6.86 19.97
N ASP A 188 -16.74 6.33 21.04
CA ASP A 188 -17.94 6.91 21.63
C ASP A 188 -17.64 8.24 22.32
N THR A 189 -17.77 9.32 21.55
CA THR A 189 -17.53 10.70 21.98
C THR A 189 -18.54 11.62 21.32
N ALA A 190 -18.79 12.77 21.94
CA ALA A 190 -19.64 13.80 21.34
C ALA A 190 -19.16 14.23 19.93
N MET A 191 -17.84 14.27 19.72
CA MET A 191 -17.25 14.64 18.44
C MET A 191 -17.51 13.58 17.35
N ALA A 192 -17.48 12.29 17.68
CA ALA A 192 -17.69 11.22 16.70
C ALA A 192 -19.10 11.23 16.07
N ARG A 193 -20.08 11.84 16.75
CA ARG A 193 -21.47 11.99 16.29
C ARG A 193 -21.58 12.91 15.06
N THR A 194 -20.65 13.86 14.90
CA THR A 194 -20.63 14.79 13.76
C THR A 194 -20.18 14.12 12.46
N PRO A 195 -19.03 13.41 12.37
CA PRO A 195 -18.64 12.59 11.22
C PRO A 195 -19.68 11.54 10.83
N LEU A 196 -20.33 10.91 11.82
CA LEU A 196 -21.45 9.98 11.61
C LEU A 196 -22.55 10.66 10.76
N ARG A 197 -22.99 11.86 11.12
CA ARG A 197 -23.98 12.62 10.34
C ARG A 197 -23.43 13.15 9.01
N THR A 198 -22.21 13.69 8.97
CA THR A 198 -21.60 14.24 7.74
C THR A 198 -21.38 13.20 6.65
N VAL A 199 -20.91 12.01 7.05
CA VAL A 199 -20.46 10.95 6.14
C VAL A 199 -21.59 9.95 5.87
N MET A 200 -22.39 9.61 6.88
CA MET A 200 -23.42 8.57 6.74
C MET A 200 -24.82 9.09 6.47
N GLY A 201 -25.19 10.29 6.92
CA GLY A 201 -26.53 10.86 6.65
C GLY A 201 -26.86 10.97 5.16
N PRO A 202 -25.98 11.56 4.33
CA PRO A 202 -26.17 11.60 2.87
C PRO A 202 -26.02 10.24 2.16
N ARG A 203 -25.33 9.26 2.77
CA ARG A 203 -25.10 7.93 2.18
C ARG A 203 -26.20 6.92 2.48
N PHE A 204 -26.91 7.06 3.60
CA PHE A 204 -27.87 6.07 4.09
C PHE A 204 -29.25 6.65 4.43
N GLY A 205 -29.50 7.93 4.12
CA GLY A 205 -30.75 8.65 4.37
C GLY A 205 -30.68 9.51 5.63
N MET A 206 -31.13 10.77 5.52
CA MET A 206 -31.16 11.76 6.61
C MET A 206 -32.20 11.45 7.71
N GLU A 207 -32.99 10.38 7.54
CA GLU A 207 -34.11 10.01 8.42
C GLU A 207 -33.74 8.98 9.51
N LYS A 208 -32.51 8.43 9.50
CA LYS A 208 -32.08 7.45 10.51
C LYS A 208 -31.77 8.11 11.85
N SER A 209 -32.21 7.47 12.92
CA SER A 209 -31.88 7.87 14.29
C SER A 209 -30.39 7.72 14.59
N GLU A 210 -29.92 8.41 15.64
CA GLU A 210 -28.52 8.35 16.06
C GLU A 210 -28.10 6.94 16.47
N ASP A 211 -28.99 6.21 17.14
CA ASP A 211 -28.76 4.82 17.56
C ASP A 211 -28.60 3.88 16.35
N GLU A 212 -29.41 4.05 15.30
CA GLU A 212 -29.28 3.28 14.07
C GLU A 212 -27.96 3.54 13.35
N LEU A 213 -27.49 4.80 13.31
CA LEU A 213 -26.20 5.15 12.72
C LEU A 213 -25.03 4.57 13.52
N LEU A 214 -25.11 4.61 14.85
CA LEU A 214 -24.11 4.01 15.75
C LEU A 214 -24.06 2.48 15.57
N GLU A 215 -25.21 1.81 15.45
CA GLU A 215 -25.27 0.37 15.20
C GLU A 215 -24.67 0.00 13.85
N MET A 216 -24.90 0.83 12.82
CA MET A 216 -24.27 0.65 11.51
C MET A 216 -22.75 0.79 11.55
N VAL A 217 -22.21 1.74 12.32
CA VAL A 217 -20.76 1.85 12.53
C VAL A 217 -20.21 0.69 13.35
N ALA A 218 -20.91 0.26 14.39
CA ALA A 218 -20.51 -0.90 15.18
C ALA A 218 -20.37 -2.16 14.29
N LYS A 219 -21.31 -2.37 13.35
CA LYS A 219 -21.29 -3.49 12.40
C LYS A 219 -20.16 -3.43 11.36
N SER A 220 -19.61 -2.24 11.06
CA SER A 220 -18.49 -2.10 10.12
C SER A 220 -17.11 -2.25 10.79
N ILE A 221 -17.06 -2.21 12.12
CA ILE A 221 -15.84 -2.42 12.90
C ILE A 221 -15.67 -3.94 13.13
N PRO A 222 -14.51 -4.55 12.81
CA PRO A 222 -14.30 -6.00 12.99
C PRO A 222 -14.51 -6.52 14.43
N VAL A 223 -14.20 -5.71 15.45
CA VAL A 223 -14.49 -6.03 16.86
C VAL A 223 -16.00 -5.97 17.19
N GLY A 224 -16.85 -5.51 16.26
CA GLY A 224 -18.31 -5.52 16.36
C GLY A 224 -18.90 -4.43 17.26
N ARG A 225 -18.09 -3.45 17.68
CA ARG A 225 -18.54 -2.31 18.51
C ARG A 225 -17.65 -1.08 18.31
N ILE A 226 -18.21 0.06 18.70
CA ILE A 226 -17.49 1.32 18.82
C ILE A 226 -16.50 1.23 20.01
N GLY A 227 -15.34 1.88 19.86
CA GLY A 227 -14.32 1.95 20.91
C GLY A 227 -14.74 2.90 22.03
N LYS A 228 -14.30 2.62 23.25
CA LYS A 228 -14.49 3.53 24.38
C LYS A 228 -13.32 4.50 24.52
N PRO A 229 -13.52 5.74 24.98
CA PRO A 229 -12.43 6.69 25.24
C PRO A 229 -11.30 6.13 26.10
N GLU A 230 -11.60 5.29 27.09
CA GLU A 230 -10.62 4.67 27.99
C GLU A 230 -9.70 3.70 27.25
N GLU A 231 -10.17 3.07 26.16
CA GLU A 231 -9.35 2.18 25.34
C GLU A 231 -8.30 2.96 24.55
N ILE A 232 -8.62 4.19 24.12
CA ILE A 232 -7.67 5.11 23.50
C ILE A 232 -6.68 5.62 24.56
N ALA A 233 -7.18 5.98 25.74
CA ALA A 233 -6.37 6.45 26.86
C ALA A 233 -5.31 5.43 27.30
N ASN A 234 -5.66 4.14 27.31
CA ASN A 234 -4.71 3.05 27.61
C ASN A 234 -3.49 3.08 26.67
N THR A 235 -3.71 3.26 25.37
CA THR A 235 -2.61 3.34 24.38
C THR A 235 -1.80 4.61 24.54
N VAL A 236 -2.46 5.74 24.80
CA VAL A 236 -1.76 7.02 25.06
C VAL A 236 -0.87 6.90 26.29
N CYS A 237 -1.38 6.36 27.41
CA CYS A 237 -0.59 6.14 28.62
C CYS A 237 0.59 5.21 28.36
N PHE A 238 0.41 4.12 27.61
CA PHE A 238 1.53 3.24 27.22
C PHE A 238 2.63 4.02 26.50
N LEU A 239 2.28 4.84 25.50
CA LEU A 239 3.23 5.66 24.74
C LEU A 239 3.89 6.77 25.57
N LEU A 240 3.19 7.31 26.57
CA LEU A 240 3.76 8.25 27.53
C LEU A 240 4.75 7.59 28.50
N SER A 241 4.56 6.31 28.83
CA SER A 241 5.37 5.59 29.81
C SER A 241 6.76 5.15 29.29
N GLU A 242 7.61 4.70 30.22
CA GLU A 242 8.92 4.08 29.91
C GLU A 242 8.80 2.70 29.24
N LEU A 243 7.61 2.06 29.28
CA LEU A 243 7.37 0.81 28.55
C LEU A 243 7.46 1.01 27.03
N ALA A 244 7.32 2.25 26.57
CA ALA A 244 7.48 2.67 25.18
C ALA A 244 8.81 3.39 24.94
N SER A 245 9.84 3.18 25.78
CA SER A 245 11.14 3.88 25.72
C SER A 245 11.86 3.74 24.37
N TYR A 246 11.57 2.70 23.59
CA TYR A 246 12.11 2.49 22.24
C TYR A 246 11.10 2.73 21.10
N VAL A 247 9.93 3.30 21.43
CA VAL A 247 8.86 3.58 20.45
C VAL A 247 8.81 5.10 20.20
N THR A 248 9.20 5.51 19.00
CA THR A 248 9.09 6.90 18.52
C THR A 248 8.82 6.93 17.01
N GLY A 249 8.17 7.98 16.52
CA GLY A 249 7.81 8.17 15.12
C GLY A 249 6.71 7.24 14.61
N GLN A 250 6.05 6.50 15.50
CA GLN A 250 5.05 5.51 15.15
C GLN A 250 3.64 6.09 15.17
N ILE A 251 2.77 5.47 14.39
CA ILE A 251 1.32 5.62 14.49
C ILE A 251 0.73 4.32 15.02
N VAL A 252 -0.07 4.40 16.08
CA VAL A 252 -0.75 3.24 16.67
C VAL A 252 -2.24 3.34 16.38
N HIS A 253 -2.78 2.36 15.66
CA HIS A 253 -4.20 2.35 15.29
C HIS A 253 -5.02 1.70 16.39
N THR A 254 -5.86 2.50 17.03
CA THR A 254 -6.78 2.05 18.07
C THR A 254 -8.19 2.09 17.51
N ALA A 255 -8.47 1.16 16.58
CA ALA A 255 -9.64 1.21 15.70
C ALA A 255 -10.40 -0.14 15.59
N GLY A 256 -10.27 -1.04 16.56
CA GLY A 256 -11.06 -2.28 16.61
C GLY A 256 -10.90 -3.20 15.39
N GLY A 257 -9.70 -3.24 14.80
CA GLY A 257 -9.40 -4.02 13.60
C GLY A 257 -9.69 -3.33 12.27
N VAL A 258 -10.25 -2.12 12.27
CA VAL A 258 -10.40 -1.31 11.05
C VAL A 258 -9.01 -0.93 10.55
N GLN A 259 -8.64 -1.47 9.37
CA GLN A 259 -7.40 -1.09 8.72
C GLN A 259 -7.62 0.15 7.84
N PRO A 260 -6.82 1.21 8.01
CA PRO A 260 -6.75 2.29 7.04
C PRO A 260 -6.02 1.75 5.81
N LEU A 261 -6.77 1.15 4.92
CA LEU A 261 -6.26 0.64 3.66
C LEU A 261 -6.08 1.85 2.75
N PRO A 262 -4.86 2.15 2.27
CA PRO A 262 -4.62 3.26 1.35
C PRO A 262 -5.36 2.96 0.06
N TYR A 263 -6.61 3.44 -0.04
CA TYR A 263 -7.59 3.14 -1.10
C TYR A 263 -7.23 1.94 -1.99
N ASN A 264 -7.07 0.75 -1.39
CA ASN A 264 -6.73 -0.51 -2.07
C ASN A 264 -6.53 -1.67 -1.07
N CYS A 265 -7.60 -2.04 -0.38
CA CYS A 265 -7.90 -3.43 -0.06
C CYS A 265 -9.39 -3.51 0.27
N GLY A 266 -10.05 -4.54 -0.25
CA GLY A 266 -11.49 -4.72 -0.06
C GLY A 266 -11.85 -4.96 1.40
N VAL A 267 -12.75 -4.14 1.92
CA VAL A 267 -13.71 -4.55 2.95
C VAL A 267 -15.08 -4.14 2.46
N ILE A 268 -15.80 -5.13 1.93
CA ILE A 268 -17.25 -5.34 2.01
C ILE A 268 -18.08 -4.05 2.21
N ALA A 269 -18.50 -3.43 1.11
CA ALA A 269 -19.71 -2.63 1.10
C ALA A 269 -20.83 -3.50 0.51
N THR A 270 -21.51 -4.21 1.40
CA THR A 270 -22.73 -4.97 1.11
C THR A 270 -23.84 -4.02 0.65
N ILE A 271 -24.23 -4.14 -0.62
CA ILE A 271 -25.62 -4.16 -1.15
C ILE A 271 -26.52 -2.88 -0.98
N ILE A 272 -27.07 -2.44 -2.13
CA ILE A 272 -28.21 -1.52 -2.49
C ILE A 272 -28.01 0.04 -2.55
N PRO A 273 -28.83 0.78 -3.35
CA PRO A 273 -28.36 1.52 -4.53
C PRO A 273 -28.49 3.06 -4.35
N VAL A 274 -27.65 3.85 -5.01
CA VAL A 274 -27.89 5.31 -5.07
C VAL A 274 -28.43 5.67 -6.44
N SER A 275 -29.66 6.20 -6.39
CA SER A 275 -30.50 6.75 -7.44
C SER A 275 -29.75 7.72 -8.38
N THR A 276 -30.00 7.52 -9.67
CA THR A 276 -29.69 8.40 -10.80
C THR A 276 -30.38 9.76 -10.70
N ALA A 277 -29.67 10.84 -11.04
CA ALA A 277 -30.27 12.09 -11.50
C ALA A 277 -29.40 12.75 -12.59
N MET A 278 -29.87 12.55 -13.82
CA MET A 278 -29.89 13.41 -15.02
C MET A 278 -28.59 14.01 -15.61
N ALA A 279 -28.23 13.49 -16.79
CA ALA A 279 -28.09 14.31 -18.02
C ALA A 279 -28.29 13.43 -19.28
N ASP A 280 -29.22 13.85 -20.14
CA ASP A 280 -29.48 13.45 -21.54
C ASP A 280 -28.20 13.54 -22.41
N SER A 281 -27.99 12.85 -23.54
CA SER A 281 -28.84 12.05 -24.42
C SER A 281 -27.98 11.21 -25.41
N THR A 282 -28.45 9.98 -25.69
CA THR A 282 -28.30 9.18 -26.93
C THR A 282 -26.92 8.68 -27.38
N LEU A 283 -26.45 7.63 -26.71
CA LEU A 283 -26.03 6.31 -27.25
C LEU A 283 -25.83 5.44 -25.99
N GLN A 284 -26.63 4.38 -25.81
CA GLN A 284 -26.64 3.55 -24.59
C GLN A 284 -25.24 2.98 -24.30
N GLY A 285 -24.51 3.65 -23.41
CA GLY A 285 -23.27 3.17 -22.81
C GLY A 285 -23.56 2.70 -21.39
N ASP A 286 -23.02 1.54 -21.03
CA ASP A 286 -23.03 1.03 -19.67
C ASP A 286 -22.51 2.10 -18.70
N SER A 287 -23.17 2.28 -17.55
CA SER A 287 -22.70 3.23 -16.53
C SER A 287 -21.24 2.90 -16.14
N HIS A 288 -20.43 3.89 -15.75
CA HIS A 288 -19.06 3.65 -15.26
C HIS A 288 -19.01 2.56 -14.18
N TYR A 289 -20.06 2.51 -13.35
CA TYR A 289 -20.27 1.48 -12.35
C TYR A 289 -20.47 0.07 -12.95
N ASN A 290 -21.23 -0.07 -14.03
CA ASN A 290 -21.41 -1.35 -14.74
C ASN A 290 -20.10 -1.83 -15.36
N ILE A 291 -19.36 -0.94 -16.04
CA ILE A 291 -18.07 -1.27 -16.67
C ILE A 291 -17.06 -1.72 -15.60
N GLN A 292 -16.95 -0.99 -14.49
CA GLN A 292 -16.07 -1.33 -13.37
C GLN A 292 -16.44 -2.67 -12.73
N ASN A 293 -17.72 -2.90 -12.43
CA ASN A 293 -18.16 -4.17 -11.83
C ASN A 293 -17.95 -5.36 -12.77
N ARG A 294 -18.13 -5.14 -14.07
CA ARG A 294 -17.87 -6.14 -15.10
C ARG A 294 -16.37 -6.42 -15.23
N PHE A 295 -15.50 -5.42 -15.10
CA PHE A 295 -14.06 -5.66 -15.00
C PHE A 295 -13.67 -6.46 -13.74
N LEU A 296 -14.25 -6.11 -12.59
CA LEU A 296 -14.00 -6.80 -11.32
C LEU A 296 -14.47 -8.26 -11.34
N SER A 297 -15.66 -8.53 -11.89
CA SER A 297 -16.23 -9.87 -11.97
C SER A 297 -15.47 -10.80 -12.94
N THR A 298 -14.71 -10.22 -13.87
CA THR A 298 -13.95 -10.93 -14.90
C THR A 298 -12.48 -11.16 -14.55
N ARG A 299 -12.10 -10.96 -13.27
CA ARG A 299 -10.77 -11.18 -12.64
C ARG A 299 -9.87 -9.96 -12.43
N GLY A 300 -10.34 -8.74 -12.67
CA GLY A 300 -9.51 -7.55 -12.52
C GLY A 300 -9.41 -7.06 -11.07
N MET A 301 -8.19 -6.75 -10.58
CA MET A 301 -8.05 -5.83 -9.46
C MET A 301 -8.26 -4.42 -9.98
N TRP A 302 -9.20 -3.69 -9.38
CA TRP A 302 -9.39 -2.28 -9.71
C TRP A 302 -8.23 -1.47 -9.14
N ASN A 303 -7.60 -0.65 -10.00
CA ASN A 303 -6.56 0.25 -9.59
C ASN A 303 -6.73 1.61 -10.28
N GLU A 304 -5.83 2.51 -9.94
CA GLU A 304 -5.79 3.87 -10.44
C GLU A 304 -5.52 3.98 -11.96
N ASP A 305 -4.82 3.01 -12.54
CA ASP A 305 -4.54 2.95 -13.99
C ASP A 305 -5.82 2.60 -14.77
N TRP A 306 -6.59 1.63 -14.28
CA TRP A 306 -7.90 1.28 -14.83
C TRP A 306 -8.93 2.39 -14.62
N ALA A 307 -8.88 3.06 -13.47
CA ALA A 307 -9.73 4.21 -13.19
C ALA A 307 -9.43 5.38 -14.13
N ALA A 308 -8.15 5.67 -14.38
CA ALA A 308 -7.73 6.67 -15.36
C ALA A 308 -8.22 6.31 -16.76
N LEU A 309 -8.08 5.04 -17.19
CA LEU A 309 -8.59 4.61 -18.48
C LEU A 309 -10.12 4.74 -18.58
N LEU A 310 -10.86 4.34 -17.54
CA LEU A 310 -12.33 4.50 -17.49
C LEU A 310 -12.72 5.97 -17.56
N GLN A 311 -12.01 6.84 -16.84
CA GLN A 311 -12.28 8.28 -16.82
C GLN A 311 -12.01 8.92 -18.19
N GLN A 312 -10.90 8.57 -18.84
CA GLN A 312 -10.49 9.16 -20.11
C GLN A 312 -11.30 8.62 -21.29
N SER A 313 -11.62 7.33 -21.30
CA SER A 313 -12.37 6.70 -22.40
C SER A 313 -13.15 5.46 -21.96
N PRO A 314 -14.38 5.64 -21.44
CA PRO A 314 -15.24 4.52 -21.04
C PRO A 314 -15.51 3.54 -22.17
N ARG A 315 -15.72 4.08 -23.38
CA ARG A 315 -16.00 3.30 -24.60
C ARG A 315 -14.80 2.43 -24.99
N TYR A 316 -13.58 2.94 -24.87
CA TYR A 316 -12.38 2.15 -25.13
C TYR A 316 -12.27 0.99 -24.13
N PHE A 317 -12.49 1.27 -22.86
CA PHE A 317 -12.47 0.24 -21.82
C PHE A 317 -13.53 -0.84 -22.08
N GLU A 318 -14.74 -0.45 -22.47
CA GLU A 318 -15.79 -1.42 -22.83
C GLU A 318 -15.37 -2.35 -23.98
N TYR A 319 -14.71 -1.83 -25.02
CA TYR A 319 -14.18 -2.67 -26.10
C TYR A 319 -13.07 -3.62 -25.62
N TYR A 320 -12.19 -3.15 -24.73
CA TYR A 320 -11.19 -4.01 -24.12
C TYR A 320 -11.83 -5.12 -23.28
N LEU A 321 -12.88 -4.82 -22.50
CA LEU A 321 -13.62 -5.83 -21.75
C LEU A 321 -14.23 -6.89 -22.66
N ASN A 322 -14.83 -6.48 -23.78
CA ASN A 322 -15.38 -7.41 -24.77
C ASN A 322 -14.29 -8.34 -25.34
N LEU A 323 -13.11 -7.79 -25.66
CA LEU A 323 -11.97 -8.58 -26.15
C LEU A 323 -11.46 -9.56 -25.09
N ARG A 324 -11.29 -9.10 -23.85
CA ARG A 324 -10.84 -9.93 -22.73
C ARG A 324 -11.82 -11.05 -22.39
N GLU A 325 -13.12 -10.76 -22.38
CA GLU A 325 -14.17 -11.77 -22.16
C GLU A 325 -14.17 -12.85 -23.24
N ALA A 326 -13.90 -12.46 -24.49
CA ALA A 326 -13.74 -13.40 -25.59
C ALA A 326 -12.50 -14.29 -25.43
N ALA A 327 -11.39 -13.74 -24.93
CA ALA A 327 -10.12 -14.44 -24.72
C ALA A 327 -10.10 -15.37 -23.49
N GLY A 328 -10.81 -15.05 -22.40
CA GLY A 328 -10.62 -15.73 -21.11
C GLY A 328 -11.84 -16.43 -20.50
N LEU A 329 -13.06 -15.97 -20.75
CA LEU A 329 -14.21 -16.34 -19.89
C LEU A 329 -15.21 -17.32 -20.49
N ARG A 330 -15.21 -17.47 -21.82
CA ARG A 330 -16.20 -18.35 -22.48
C ARG A 330 -15.73 -19.78 -22.70
N ARG A 331 -14.44 -20.08 -22.49
CA ARG A 331 -13.85 -21.34 -22.96
C ARG A 331 -13.16 -22.20 -21.90
N ASN A 332 -12.62 -21.61 -20.82
CA ASN A 332 -12.06 -22.32 -19.64
C ASN A 332 -11.20 -23.56 -19.99
N ARG A 333 -10.32 -23.47 -21.01
CA ARG A 333 -9.53 -24.61 -21.47
C ARG A 333 -8.29 -24.80 -20.59
N LEU A 334 -7.73 -23.71 -20.08
CA LEU A 334 -6.66 -23.75 -19.08
C LEU A 334 -7.21 -23.57 -17.65
N PRO A 335 -6.62 -24.24 -16.65
CA PRO A 335 -6.97 -23.98 -15.25
C PRO A 335 -6.71 -22.51 -14.88
N PRO A 336 -7.56 -21.88 -14.05
CA PRO A 336 -7.40 -20.48 -13.64
C PRO A 336 -5.99 -20.14 -13.14
N LYS A 337 -5.38 -21.03 -12.36
CA LYS A 337 -4.02 -20.88 -11.84
C LYS A 337 -2.96 -20.76 -12.94
N ILE A 338 -3.12 -21.51 -14.03
CA ILE A 338 -2.18 -21.50 -15.17
C ILE A 338 -2.37 -20.23 -16.01
N GLN A 339 -3.60 -19.75 -16.16
CA GLN A 339 -3.86 -18.48 -16.83
C GLN A 339 -3.15 -17.32 -16.09
N GLU A 340 -3.20 -17.29 -14.76
CA GLU A 340 -2.47 -16.27 -13.98
C GLU A 340 -0.95 -16.44 -14.10
N PHE A 341 -0.42 -17.67 -14.14
CA PHE A 341 1.01 -17.91 -14.37
C PHE A 341 1.47 -17.40 -15.75
N ILE A 342 0.66 -17.55 -16.79
CA ILE A 342 0.92 -16.98 -18.11
C ILE A 342 0.97 -15.46 -18.04
N CYS A 343 -0.02 -14.83 -17.40
CA CYS A 343 -0.05 -13.38 -17.22
C CYS A 343 1.17 -12.88 -16.43
N ILE A 344 1.57 -13.56 -15.34
CA ILE A 344 2.78 -13.22 -14.57
C ILE A 344 4.00 -13.31 -15.48
N ALA A 345 4.18 -14.42 -16.21
CA ALA A 345 5.36 -14.64 -17.05
C ALA A 345 5.51 -13.58 -18.14
N VAL A 346 4.40 -13.19 -18.77
CA VAL A 346 4.39 -12.10 -19.75
C VAL A 346 4.73 -10.76 -19.06
N ALA A 347 4.10 -10.48 -17.93
CA ALA A 347 4.28 -9.22 -17.21
C ALA A 347 5.69 -9.05 -16.61
N THR A 348 6.39 -10.13 -16.27
CA THR A 348 7.76 -10.11 -15.72
C THR A 348 8.85 -10.27 -16.78
N CYS A 349 8.50 -10.44 -18.06
CA CYS A 349 9.47 -10.57 -19.14
C CYS A 349 10.29 -9.27 -19.29
N THR A 350 11.62 -9.37 -19.45
CA THR A 350 12.54 -8.22 -19.55
C THR A 350 12.17 -7.22 -20.66
N THR A 351 11.55 -7.69 -21.74
CA THR A 351 11.12 -6.84 -22.86
C THR A 351 9.80 -6.11 -22.63
N HIS A 352 9.10 -6.36 -21.51
CA HIS A 352 7.79 -5.77 -21.20
C HIS A 352 7.70 -5.16 -19.79
N ILE A 353 8.20 -5.86 -18.76
CA ILE A 353 8.16 -5.54 -17.32
C ILE A 353 7.09 -4.51 -16.92
N HIS A 354 5.95 -4.98 -16.41
CA HIS A 354 4.85 -4.12 -15.96
C HIS A 354 4.46 -4.35 -14.49
N GLY A 355 5.02 -3.54 -13.59
CA GLY A 355 4.86 -3.65 -12.13
C GLY A 355 3.41 -3.79 -11.64
N PRO A 356 2.46 -2.96 -12.09
CA PRO A 356 1.05 -3.08 -11.70
C PRO A 356 0.41 -4.42 -12.09
N ALA A 357 0.62 -4.91 -13.32
CA ALA A 357 0.10 -6.21 -13.75
C ALA A 357 0.75 -7.35 -12.96
N ILE A 358 2.07 -7.32 -12.74
CA ILE A 358 2.78 -8.32 -11.93
C ILE A 358 2.11 -8.46 -10.56
N ARG A 359 1.86 -7.34 -9.87
CA ARG A 359 1.21 -7.33 -8.57
C ARG A 359 -0.21 -7.91 -8.63
N CYS A 360 -0.99 -7.50 -9.63
CA CYS A 360 -2.36 -7.96 -9.83
C CYS A 360 -2.42 -9.49 -10.02
N HIS A 361 -1.59 -10.02 -10.91
CA HIS A 361 -1.62 -11.44 -11.24
C HIS A 361 -0.99 -12.33 -10.15
N ILE A 362 0.02 -11.84 -9.41
CA ILE A 362 0.50 -12.53 -8.20
C ILE A 362 -0.61 -12.63 -7.17
N HIS A 363 -1.33 -11.55 -6.90
CA HIS A 363 -2.45 -11.56 -5.95
C HIS A 363 -3.56 -12.52 -6.41
N ALA A 364 -3.96 -12.47 -7.68
CA ALA A 364 -4.97 -13.36 -8.26
C ALA A 364 -4.54 -14.84 -8.16
N ALA A 365 -3.29 -15.16 -8.51
CA ALA A 365 -2.73 -16.50 -8.39
C ALA A 365 -2.74 -17.01 -6.93
N ARG A 366 -2.36 -16.16 -5.97
CA ARG A 366 -2.40 -16.49 -4.54
C ARG A 366 -3.81 -16.77 -4.05
N ALA A 367 -4.79 -15.97 -4.48
CA ALA A 367 -6.19 -16.12 -4.09
C ALA A 367 -6.81 -17.45 -4.56
N ILE A 368 -6.32 -18.02 -5.67
CA ILE A 368 -6.75 -19.32 -6.21
C ILE A 368 -5.81 -20.47 -5.82
N GLY A 369 -4.94 -20.26 -4.82
CA GLY A 369 -4.15 -21.32 -4.18
C GLY A 369 -2.75 -21.56 -4.75
N ALA A 370 -2.21 -20.67 -5.57
CA ALA A 370 -0.79 -20.76 -5.97
C ALA A 370 0.13 -20.52 -4.76
N THR A 371 1.18 -21.32 -4.63
CA THR A 371 2.23 -21.16 -3.62
C THR A 371 3.23 -20.08 -4.03
N ALA A 372 3.98 -19.54 -3.06
CA ALA A 372 5.06 -18.59 -3.34
C ALA A 372 6.16 -19.25 -4.21
N ASP A 373 6.46 -20.52 -3.94
CA ASP A 373 7.43 -21.31 -4.71
C ASP A 373 6.99 -21.47 -6.18
N GLU A 374 5.72 -21.83 -6.44
CA GLU A 374 5.22 -21.92 -7.82
C GLU A 374 5.31 -20.57 -8.56
N ILE A 375 5.00 -19.47 -7.89
CA ILE A 375 5.11 -18.12 -8.49
C ILE A 375 6.58 -17.79 -8.77
N MET A 376 7.49 -18.13 -7.85
CA MET A 376 8.92 -17.92 -8.04
C MET A 376 9.46 -18.77 -9.20
N ASP A 377 8.96 -19.99 -9.39
CA ASP A 377 9.29 -20.83 -10.56
C ASP A 377 8.88 -20.14 -11.86
N VAL A 378 7.68 -19.57 -11.92
CA VAL A 378 7.19 -18.82 -13.10
C VAL A 378 8.09 -17.62 -13.40
N ILE A 379 8.41 -16.81 -12.38
CA ILE A 379 9.31 -15.65 -12.52
C ILE A 379 10.72 -16.11 -12.95
N GLY A 380 11.20 -17.21 -12.37
CA GLY A 380 12.48 -17.81 -12.72
C GLY A 380 12.56 -18.31 -14.15
N LEU A 381 11.44 -18.64 -14.81
CA LEU A 381 11.44 -19.01 -16.22
C LEU A 381 11.66 -17.80 -17.14
N THR A 382 11.21 -16.60 -16.76
CA THR A 382 11.28 -15.43 -17.65
C THR A 382 12.69 -14.90 -17.85
N GLN A 383 13.62 -15.24 -16.97
CA GLN A 383 15.04 -14.91 -17.16
C GLN A 383 15.65 -15.63 -18.38
N LEU A 384 15.05 -16.75 -18.82
CA LEU A 384 15.54 -17.52 -19.97
C LEU A 384 15.50 -16.70 -21.26
N VAL A 385 14.71 -15.62 -21.31
CA VAL A 385 14.68 -14.71 -22.46
C VAL A 385 16.07 -14.16 -22.83
N GLY A 386 16.94 -13.94 -21.83
CA GLY A 386 18.29 -13.41 -22.07
C GLY A 386 19.17 -14.32 -22.93
N ILE A 387 18.94 -15.63 -22.96
CA ILE A 387 19.73 -16.54 -23.79
C ILE A 387 19.44 -16.39 -25.28
N HIS A 388 18.32 -15.79 -25.65
CA HIS A 388 17.97 -15.56 -27.04
C HIS A 388 18.96 -14.63 -27.74
N THR A 389 19.61 -13.74 -27.00
CA THR A 389 20.71 -12.92 -27.51
C THR A 389 21.84 -13.78 -28.08
N VAL A 390 22.29 -14.78 -27.32
CA VAL A 390 23.44 -15.60 -27.72
C VAL A 390 23.03 -16.71 -28.69
N THR A 391 21.88 -17.34 -28.47
CA THR A 391 21.39 -18.42 -29.37
C THR A 391 20.95 -17.92 -30.75
N LEU A 392 20.71 -16.62 -30.89
CA LEU A 392 20.56 -15.94 -32.18
C LEU A 392 21.90 -15.42 -32.71
N GLY A 393 22.71 -14.76 -31.88
CA GLY A 393 23.93 -14.08 -32.31
C GLY A 393 25.13 -14.99 -32.57
N ALA A 394 25.35 -16.02 -31.76
CA ALA A 394 26.51 -16.92 -31.90
C ALA A 394 26.56 -17.65 -33.26
N PRO A 395 25.45 -18.22 -33.78
CA PRO A 395 25.45 -18.80 -35.13
C PRO A 395 25.79 -17.79 -36.22
N ILE A 396 25.25 -16.56 -36.14
CA ILE A 396 25.52 -15.49 -37.10
C ILE A 396 26.99 -15.07 -37.05
N LEU A 397 27.54 -14.93 -35.85
CA LEU A 397 28.94 -14.58 -35.67
C LEU A 397 29.85 -15.67 -36.24
N GLN A 398 29.52 -16.95 -36.01
CA GLN A 398 30.27 -18.06 -36.58
C GLN A 398 30.23 -18.06 -38.11
N GLU A 399 29.06 -17.82 -38.71
CA GLU A 399 28.91 -17.65 -40.17
C GLU A 399 29.80 -16.51 -40.70
N LEU A 400 29.78 -15.34 -40.05
CA LEU A 400 30.62 -14.20 -40.44
C LEU A 400 32.12 -14.45 -40.27
N ILE A 401 32.53 -15.19 -39.23
CA ILE A 401 33.93 -15.60 -39.05
C ILE A 401 34.39 -16.46 -40.22
N GLU A 402 33.54 -17.39 -40.66
CA GLU A 402 33.80 -18.27 -41.81
C GLU A 402 33.85 -17.47 -43.12
N GLU A 403 32.89 -16.56 -43.34
CA GLU A 403 32.82 -15.71 -44.53
C GLU A 403 34.02 -14.77 -44.67
N GLU A 404 34.47 -14.17 -43.57
CA GLU A 404 35.60 -13.23 -43.53
C GLU A 404 36.96 -13.94 -43.39
N GLY A 405 36.98 -15.27 -43.27
CA GLY A 405 38.20 -16.07 -43.10
C GLY A 405 38.96 -15.76 -41.80
N ILE A 406 38.25 -15.32 -40.75
CA ILE A 406 38.84 -14.96 -39.46
C ILE A 406 39.24 -16.24 -38.72
N THR A 407 40.51 -16.32 -38.28
CA THR A 407 40.98 -17.45 -37.47
C THR A 407 40.92 -17.09 -35.99
N ILE A 408 40.05 -17.74 -35.23
CA ILE A 408 40.03 -17.65 -33.77
C ILE A 408 40.99 -18.70 -33.21
N LYS A 409 42.18 -18.26 -32.80
CA LYS A 409 43.08 -19.05 -31.94
C LYS A 409 43.13 -18.38 -30.57
N PRO A 410 42.65 -19.01 -29.50
CA PRO A 410 42.85 -18.47 -28.17
C PRO A 410 44.36 -18.42 -27.87
N GLU A 411 44.91 -17.22 -27.67
CA GLU A 411 46.33 -17.03 -27.41
C GLU A 411 46.72 -17.75 -26.11
N GLY A 412 47.70 -18.66 -26.19
CA GLY A 412 48.25 -19.35 -25.02
C GLY A 412 47.45 -20.53 -24.47
N VAL A 413 46.44 -21.03 -25.21
CA VAL A 413 45.63 -22.20 -24.79
C VAL A 413 45.91 -23.40 -25.69
N ASP A 414 46.19 -24.57 -25.10
CA ASP A 414 46.35 -25.84 -25.82
C ASP A 414 45.00 -26.29 -26.42
N SER A 415 44.98 -26.60 -27.72
CA SER A 415 43.77 -27.02 -28.43
C SER A 415 43.17 -28.30 -27.85
N ASP A 416 44.02 -29.25 -27.46
CA ASP A 416 43.56 -30.54 -26.91
C ASP A 416 42.98 -30.40 -25.50
N GLU A 417 43.40 -29.38 -24.76
CA GLU A 417 42.84 -29.02 -23.45
C GLU A 417 41.48 -28.34 -23.61
N LEU A 418 41.37 -27.40 -24.55
CA LEU A 418 40.12 -26.68 -24.85
C LEU A 418 39.01 -27.63 -25.32
N ASP A 419 39.33 -28.60 -26.18
CA ASP A 419 38.35 -29.56 -26.68
C ASP A 419 37.88 -30.54 -25.59
N ARG A 420 38.80 -30.96 -24.69
CA ARG A 420 38.43 -31.75 -23.50
C ARG A 420 37.49 -30.97 -22.60
N GLU A 421 37.75 -29.68 -22.41
CA GLU A 421 36.92 -28.82 -21.56
C GLU A 421 35.53 -28.59 -22.15
N ARG A 422 35.42 -28.29 -23.45
CA ARG A 422 34.13 -28.21 -24.16
C ARG A 422 33.33 -29.51 -24.02
N GLN A 423 33.98 -30.65 -24.16
CA GLN A 423 33.32 -31.96 -24.02
C GLN A 423 32.84 -32.20 -22.58
N ARG A 424 33.61 -31.79 -21.56
CA ARG A 424 33.17 -31.84 -20.16
C ARG A 424 31.92 -30.99 -19.96
N ILE A 425 31.96 -29.72 -20.38
CA ILE A 425 30.84 -28.78 -20.21
C ILE A 425 29.58 -29.28 -20.93
N LYS A 426 29.73 -29.84 -22.14
CA LYS A 426 28.64 -30.49 -22.88
C LYS A 426 28.04 -31.67 -22.11
N ASN A 427 28.88 -32.52 -21.52
CA ASN A 427 28.42 -33.65 -20.71
C ASN A 427 27.67 -33.18 -19.46
N ASP A 428 28.16 -32.13 -18.79
CA ASP A 428 27.50 -31.53 -17.61
C ASP A 428 26.12 -30.95 -17.98
N PHE A 429 26.03 -30.27 -19.13
CA PHE A 429 24.76 -29.76 -19.65
C PHE A 429 23.76 -30.90 -19.91
N ILE A 430 24.21 -31.98 -20.57
CA ILE A 430 23.37 -33.16 -20.83
C ILE A 430 22.95 -33.81 -19.52
N GLY A 431 23.85 -33.93 -18.55
CA GLY A 431 23.55 -34.48 -17.22
C GLY A 431 22.47 -33.68 -16.49
N ALA A 432 22.52 -32.34 -16.58
CA ALA A 432 21.55 -31.46 -15.94
C ALA A 432 20.19 -31.39 -16.66
N ARG A 433 20.16 -31.49 -17.99
CA ARG A 433 18.96 -31.20 -18.81
C ARG A 433 18.39 -32.39 -19.56
N GLY A 434 19.13 -33.49 -19.67
CA GLY A 434 18.72 -34.73 -20.34
C GLY A 434 18.74 -34.70 -21.86
N PHE A 435 19.18 -33.60 -22.50
CA PHE A 435 19.26 -33.48 -23.97
C PHE A 435 20.38 -32.54 -24.42
N TRP A 436 20.81 -32.68 -25.67
CA TRP A 436 21.68 -31.75 -26.39
C TRP A 436 21.11 -31.47 -27.78
N THR A 437 21.29 -30.25 -28.26
CA THR A 437 20.96 -29.85 -29.63
C THR A 437 22.12 -29.07 -30.23
N ASP A 438 22.39 -29.28 -31.52
CA ASP A 438 23.54 -28.64 -32.21
C ASP A 438 23.47 -27.11 -32.23
N THR A 439 22.31 -26.56 -31.88
CA THR A 439 22.05 -25.14 -31.67
C THR A 439 22.96 -24.50 -30.62
N TRP A 440 23.51 -25.29 -29.70
CA TRP A 440 24.41 -24.82 -28.65
C TRP A 440 25.88 -24.85 -29.07
N ASN A 441 26.23 -25.57 -30.15
CA ASN A 441 27.62 -25.72 -30.58
C ASN A 441 28.26 -24.34 -30.86
N PRO A 442 27.64 -23.42 -31.63
CA PRO A 442 28.23 -22.10 -31.87
C PRO A 442 28.56 -21.33 -30.60
N PHE A 443 27.71 -21.43 -29.57
CA PHE A 443 27.95 -20.74 -28.31
C PHE A 443 29.08 -21.42 -27.50
N LEU A 444 29.04 -22.74 -27.35
CA LEU A 444 30.09 -23.50 -26.65
C LEU A 444 31.46 -23.35 -27.34
N ASP A 445 31.47 -23.27 -28.67
CA ASP A 445 32.70 -23.14 -29.46
C ASP A 445 33.28 -21.73 -29.33
N LEU A 446 32.45 -20.69 -29.38
CA LEU A 446 32.90 -19.30 -29.27
C LEU A 446 33.33 -18.91 -27.84
N ASP A 447 32.59 -19.34 -26.81
CA ASP A 447 32.91 -19.01 -25.40
C ASP A 447 32.45 -20.11 -24.43
N PRO A 448 33.31 -21.13 -24.17
CA PRO A 448 32.95 -22.22 -23.26
C PRO A 448 32.81 -21.78 -21.80
N VAL A 449 33.54 -20.74 -21.37
CA VAL A 449 33.50 -20.24 -19.99
C VAL A 449 32.13 -19.61 -19.72
N PHE A 450 31.67 -18.75 -20.63
CA PHE A 450 30.36 -18.12 -20.50
C PHE A 450 29.23 -19.13 -20.70
N PHE A 451 29.38 -20.09 -21.63
CA PHE A 451 28.41 -21.17 -21.80
C PHE A 451 28.25 -22.01 -20.53
N GLU A 452 29.33 -22.37 -19.84
CA GLU A 452 29.26 -23.12 -18.59
C GLU A 452 28.56 -22.32 -17.48
N ALA A 453 28.93 -21.04 -17.31
CA ALA A 453 28.30 -20.16 -16.33
C ALA A 453 26.78 -20.04 -16.59
N TYR A 454 26.39 -19.84 -17.85
CA TYR A 454 24.99 -19.81 -18.26
C TYR A 454 24.29 -21.16 -18.00
N SER A 455 24.93 -22.28 -18.35
CA SER A 455 24.38 -23.63 -18.14
C SER A 455 24.05 -23.86 -16.67
N ARG A 456 24.96 -23.51 -15.75
CA ARG A 456 24.74 -23.60 -14.30
C ARG A 456 23.61 -22.69 -13.80
N PHE A 457 23.62 -21.43 -14.23
CA PHE A 457 22.59 -20.45 -13.84
C PHE A 457 21.18 -20.87 -14.31
N SER A 458 21.07 -21.25 -15.58
CA SER A 458 19.80 -21.64 -16.20
C SER A 458 19.30 -23.02 -15.75
N ALA A 459 20.17 -23.89 -15.23
CA ALA A 459 19.78 -25.15 -14.60
C ALA A 459 19.01 -24.94 -13.29
N ASN A 460 19.22 -23.82 -12.58
CA ASN A 460 18.51 -23.49 -11.34
C ASN A 460 17.00 -23.24 -11.58
N ALA A 461 16.63 -22.68 -12.73
CA ALA A 461 15.21 -22.55 -13.12
C ALA A 461 14.57 -23.91 -13.45
N SER A 462 15.37 -24.91 -13.81
CA SER A 462 14.93 -26.26 -14.19
C SER A 462 14.90 -27.23 -13.00
N SER A 463 15.67 -26.97 -11.93
CA SER A 463 15.75 -27.82 -10.73
C SER A 463 14.52 -27.70 -9.83
N CYS A 464 13.79 -26.59 -9.90
CA CYS A 464 12.54 -26.40 -9.18
C CYS A 464 11.39 -27.02 -9.99
N GLN A 465 11.09 -28.30 -9.76
CA GLN A 465 10.05 -29.06 -10.48
C GLN A 465 8.66 -28.88 -9.86
N ARG A 466 8.23 -27.64 -9.55
CA ARG A 466 6.89 -27.42 -8.94
C ARG A 466 5.78 -27.29 -9.98
N LEU A 467 6.13 -26.93 -11.21
CA LEU A 467 5.21 -26.87 -12.34
C LEU A 467 5.23 -28.17 -13.15
N GLU A 468 4.04 -28.69 -13.45
CA GLU A 468 3.84 -29.77 -14.41
C GLU A 468 4.52 -29.46 -15.75
N PRO A 469 5.24 -30.42 -16.37
CA PRO A 469 6.00 -30.19 -17.60
C PRO A 469 5.18 -29.53 -18.72
N LYS A 470 3.92 -29.96 -18.90
CA LYS A 470 2.99 -29.37 -19.88
C LYS A 470 2.81 -27.86 -19.67
N HIS A 471 2.53 -27.45 -18.44
CA HIS A 471 2.28 -26.05 -18.11
C HIS A 471 3.55 -25.21 -18.19
N ARG A 472 4.71 -25.78 -17.82
CA ARG A 472 6.01 -25.13 -17.99
C ARG A 472 6.24 -24.76 -19.46
N GLU A 473 6.02 -25.68 -20.39
CA GLU A 473 6.17 -25.40 -21.82
C GLU A 473 5.20 -24.32 -22.32
N LEU A 474 3.95 -24.31 -21.83
CA LEU A 474 2.97 -23.26 -22.17
C LEU A 474 3.40 -21.88 -21.65
N ILE A 475 3.92 -21.81 -20.41
CA ILE A 475 4.40 -20.58 -19.79
C ILE A 475 5.63 -20.03 -20.50
N VAL A 476 6.58 -20.91 -20.85
CA VAL A 476 7.77 -20.51 -21.64
C VAL A 476 7.36 -20.04 -23.03
N CYS A 477 6.43 -20.74 -23.67
CA CYS A 477 5.90 -20.33 -24.96
C CYS A 477 5.23 -18.94 -24.92
N ALA A 478 4.60 -18.56 -23.81
CA ALA A 478 3.87 -17.31 -23.69
C ALA A 478 4.77 -16.07 -23.79
N PHE A 479 5.93 -16.07 -23.13
CA PHE A 479 6.87 -14.94 -23.28
C PHE A 479 7.64 -15.01 -24.60
N ASP A 480 7.81 -16.21 -25.18
CA ASP A 480 8.41 -16.36 -26.51
C ASP A 480 7.57 -15.72 -27.62
N VAL A 481 6.24 -15.88 -27.52
CA VAL A 481 5.28 -15.33 -28.48
C VAL A 481 4.76 -13.94 -28.09
N ALA A 482 5.22 -13.40 -26.94
CA ALA A 482 4.87 -12.05 -26.50
C ALA A 482 5.19 -11.03 -27.58
N THR A 483 4.31 -10.05 -27.79
CA THR A 483 4.44 -9.05 -28.87
C THR A 483 5.71 -8.20 -28.76
N THR A 484 6.27 -8.09 -27.57
CA THR A 484 7.52 -7.37 -27.30
C THR A 484 8.78 -8.22 -27.54
N HIS A 485 8.65 -9.51 -27.83
CA HIS A 485 9.78 -10.43 -28.00
C HIS A 485 9.72 -11.25 -29.30
N LEU A 486 8.56 -11.80 -29.67
CA LEU A 486 8.27 -12.44 -30.97
C LEU A 486 9.34 -13.45 -31.47
N TYR A 487 9.80 -14.32 -30.58
CA TYR A 487 10.82 -15.31 -30.88
C TYR A 487 10.23 -16.58 -31.50
N GLY A 488 10.09 -16.57 -32.84
CA GLY A 488 9.41 -17.64 -33.59
C GLY A 488 10.04 -19.02 -33.47
N ARG A 489 11.36 -19.12 -33.30
CA ARG A 489 12.06 -20.40 -33.14
C ARG A 489 11.68 -21.09 -31.83
N GLY A 490 11.80 -20.36 -30.71
CA GLY A 490 11.43 -20.86 -29.38
C GLY A 490 9.95 -21.18 -29.29
N THR A 491 9.09 -20.30 -29.81
CA THR A 491 7.64 -20.52 -29.93
C THR A 491 7.33 -21.89 -30.56
N LYS A 492 7.95 -22.21 -31.71
CA LYS A 492 7.73 -23.50 -32.39
C LYS A 492 8.21 -24.70 -31.57
N ILE A 493 9.31 -24.55 -30.82
CA ILE A 493 9.85 -25.61 -29.97
C ILE A 493 8.89 -25.89 -28.80
N HIS A 494 8.51 -24.85 -28.07
CA HIS A 494 7.67 -24.99 -26.87
C HIS A 494 6.24 -25.41 -27.21
N MET A 495 5.66 -24.95 -28.31
CA MET A 495 4.37 -25.48 -28.79
C MET A 495 4.46 -26.98 -29.11
N ARG A 496 5.53 -27.42 -29.80
CA ARG A 496 5.72 -28.85 -30.11
C ARG A 496 5.86 -29.68 -28.85
N ASN A 497 6.62 -29.20 -27.87
CA ASN A 497 6.82 -29.90 -26.60
C ASN A 497 5.53 -29.96 -25.78
N ALA A 498 4.79 -28.85 -25.69
CA ALA A 498 3.49 -28.82 -25.02
C ALA A 498 2.52 -29.84 -25.64
N LEU A 499 2.42 -29.90 -26.98
CA LEU A 499 1.59 -30.90 -27.69
C LEU A 499 2.02 -32.34 -27.36
N ARG A 500 3.34 -32.62 -27.33
CA ARG A 500 3.87 -33.95 -26.95
C ARG A 500 3.55 -34.33 -25.50
N LEU A 501 3.48 -33.34 -24.62
CA LEU A 501 3.12 -33.49 -23.21
C LEU A 501 1.60 -33.47 -22.97
N GLY A 502 0.80 -33.50 -24.04
CA GLY A 502 -0.66 -33.63 -23.97
C GLY A 502 -1.41 -32.31 -23.89
N ALA A 503 -0.78 -31.17 -24.18
CA ALA A 503 -1.53 -29.94 -24.43
C ALA A 503 -2.33 -30.05 -25.72
N THR A 504 -3.55 -29.51 -25.71
CA THR A 504 -4.39 -29.40 -26.89
C THR A 504 -4.06 -28.14 -27.70
N PRO A 505 -4.31 -28.12 -29.03
CA PRO A 505 -4.22 -26.89 -29.82
C PRO A 505 -5.08 -25.76 -29.25
N ASP A 506 -6.18 -26.13 -28.61
CA ASP A 506 -7.12 -25.24 -27.95
C ASP A 506 -6.53 -24.57 -26.69
N GLU A 507 -5.80 -25.32 -25.84
CA GLU A 507 -5.05 -24.75 -24.71
C GLU A 507 -3.93 -23.81 -25.19
N ILE A 508 -3.25 -24.16 -26.29
CA ILE A 508 -2.22 -23.28 -26.89
C ILE A 508 -2.87 -22.00 -27.43
N MET A 509 -4.02 -22.10 -28.08
CA MET A 509 -4.75 -20.92 -28.58
C MET A 509 -5.18 -20.01 -27.42
N GLU A 510 -5.67 -20.57 -26.30
CA GLU A 510 -6.01 -19.77 -25.12
C GLU A 510 -4.79 -19.08 -24.52
N MET A 511 -3.63 -19.74 -24.48
CA MET A 511 -2.37 -19.10 -24.09
C MET A 511 -2.01 -17.92 -25.01
N LEU A 512 -2.19 -18.06 -26.34
CA LEU A 512 -1.99 -16.97 -27.30
C LEU A 512 -2.99 -15.82 -27.09
N GLU A 513 -4.26 -16.14 -26.86
CA GLU A 513 -5.33 -15.17 -26.57
C GLU A 513 -4.98 -14.36 -25.32
N ILE A 514 -4.58 -15.01 -24.21
CA ILE A 514 -4.17 -14.34 -22.97
C ILE A 514 -2.94 -13.46 -23.21
N THR A 515 -1.91 -14.01 -23.87
CA THR A 515 -0.67 -13.29 -24.18
C THR A 515 -0.96 -12.03 -25.00
N SER A 516 -1.90 -12.09 -25.95
CA SER A 516 -2.27 -10.93 -26.78
C SER A 516 -2.86 -9.75 -26.01
N LEU A 517 -3.37 -9.96 -24.79
CA LEU A 517 -3.99 -8.91 -23.98
C LEU A 517 -2.96 -7.95 -23.35
N MET A 518 -1.66 -8.27 -23.35
CA MET A 518 -0.62 -7.46 -22.70
C MET A 518 -0.51 -6.03 -23.23
N GLY A 519 -0.99 -5.78 -24.46
CA GLY A 519 -0.97 -4.44 -25.06
C GLY A 519 -1.74 -3.39 -24.24
N ILE A 520 -2.65 -3.81 -23.36
CA ILE A 520 -3.40 -2.91 -22.49
C ILE A 520 -2.53 -2.24 -21.42
N ASP A 521 -1.40 -2.85 -21.06
CA ASP A 521 -0.51 -2.34 -20.00
C ASP A 521 0.09 -0.98 -20.38
N GLY A 522 0.43 -0.78 -21.65
CA GLY A 522 0.89 0.52 -22.16
C GLY A 522 -0.20 1.59 -22.15
N VAL A 523 -1.45 1.19 -22.43
CA VAL A 523 -2.61 2.10 -22.47
C VAL A 523 -2.98 2.56 -21.07
N THR A 524 -3.00 1.63 -20.10
CA THR A 524 -3.30 1.94 -18.69
C THR A 524 -2.22 2.82 -18.06
N ALA A 525 -0.94 2.53 -18.31
CA ALA A 525 0.17 3.39 -17.90
C ALA A 525 0.08 4.79 -18.53
N GLY A 526 -0.21 4.88 -19.83
CA GLY A 526 -0.33 6.16 -20.54
C GLY A 526 -1.52 6.99 -20.09
N ALA A 527 -2.69 6.36 -19.88
CA ALA A 527 -3.89 7.03 -19.39
C ALA A 527 -3.66 7.66 -18.01
N ARG A 528 -2.90 6.98 -17.15
CA ARG A 528 -2.52 7.47 -15.83
C ARG A 528 -1.66 8.73 -15.92
N LEU A 529 -0.58 8.69 -16.70
CA LEU A 529 0.31 9.83 -16.92
C LEU A 529 -0.42 11.04 -17.53
N LEU A 530 -1.37 10.78 -18.43
CA LEU A 530 -2.21 11.83 -19.00
C LEU A 530 -3.07 12.52 -17.92
N VAL A 531 -3.70 11.75 -17.03
CA VAL A 531 -4.47 12.32 -15.90
C VAL A 531 -3.56 13.18 -15.03
N GLU A 532 -2.37 12.69 -14.66
CA GLU A 532 -1.41 13.41 -13.83
C GLU A 532 -0.97 14.74 -14.47
N GLN A 533 -0.69 14.73 -15.77
CA GLN A 533 -0.32 15.94 -16.51
C GLN A 533 -1.48 16.95 -16.58
N LEU A 534 -2.70 16.49 -16.86
CA LEU A 534 -3.89 17.34 -16.90
C LEU A 534 -4.22 17.94 -15.51
N GLU A 535 -3.92 17.21 -14.43
CA GLU A 535 -4.03 17.74 -13.08
C GLU A 535 -2.95 18.78 -12.77
N HIS A 536 -1.73 18.57 -13.25
CA HIS A 536 -0.65 19.55 -13.10
C HIS A 536 -0.98 20.87 -13.83
N GLU A 537 -1.48 20.80 -15.06
CA GLU A 537 -1.90 21.96 -15.85
C GLU A 537 -3.05 22.75 -15.21
N LYS A 538 -3.94 22.10 -14.47
CA LYS A 538 -5.01 22.79 -13.72
C LYS A 538 -4.52 23.51 -12.47
N ARG A 539 -3.32 23.17 -11.98
CA ARG A 539 -2.69 23.76 -10.79
C ARG A 539 -1.71 24.88 -11.13
N ALA A 540 -1.22 24.93 -12.38
CA ALA A 540 -0.35 25.97 -12.92
C ALA A 540 -1.17 27.12 -13.53
#